data_AF-A0AA96HQN7-F1
#
_entry.id   AF-A0AA96HQN7-F1
#
_cell.length_a   1.000
_cell.length_b   1.000
_cell.length_c   1.000
_cell.angle_alpha   90.00
_cell.angle_beta   90.00
_cell.angle_gamma   90.00
#
_symmetry.space_group_name_H-M   'P 1'
#
loop_
_entity.id
_entity.type
_entity.pdbx_description
1 polymer ?
#
loop_
_entity_poly.entity_id
_entity_poly.type
_entity_poly.pdbx_seq_one_letter_code
_entity_poly.pdbx_strand_id
1 'polypeptide(L)'
;MKNNPIKRYSPTHLHRCVYLCALLFLSIFATHSLAATKVVGYMPSWSGDAASIQYEKLTHINYSFSLPDNNGNISAVPNEAKLRDIIARAKSHNVKVLLAVGGWNDGNDSAWENFTNSDWAINNFVNDALSLVESYGLDGIDLDWEYPSAQWKWNALVNKLAPALKSRGKLLTAAVAANGVNADGVGDTSQLDFLNLMVYDCNCPTNAPMSYAHDSLSYWTARGVPLEKRILGVPFYSTDSDEASLRQKAVLAREQAGGVMIWEISTDPGYLLAAIVSELGGDGTSAGTCSEWSAGTAYSQGDVVSYNGGYYLAEYDNPGYIPDVSTWFWEPTDGAQCSGSGSGGSGSSTCPDWAEGAWYNAGDIVLFDGAYYLAEHENPGYIPTVSTWFWQPDSGTSCTSGGGSSSGGGQESCPGWSEGSWYNAGDTVEYMGQYYVAEHENPGYIPTVSTWFWQPTNSCSGGGTGSSSSGGVSDCGSQWYTARLTNYTSYPDPGSEECLEYNGCTWAGQFYGLPGQQSESWVADNNIIAVHMKDWEWMGLKNVHLRQGSNEIVAKVYDACSDSDCDGCCTNNLGGDGFLIDIESYTMNRFGSGSGEVEFQVCP
;
A
#
# COMPACT_ATOMS: atom_id res chain seq x y z
N MET A 1 33.23 63.57 37.82
CA MET A 1 32.56 63.21 36.55
C MET A 1 33.65 62.76 35.58
N LYS A 2 33.82 61.45 35.36
CA LYS A 2 34.81 60.88 34.44
C LYS A 2 34.06 60.32 33.23
N ASN A 3 34.31 60.89 32.06
CA ASN A 3 33.75 60.47 30.78
C ASN A 3 34.40 59.14 30.34
N ASN A 4 33.56 58.13 30.05
CA ASN A 4 33.98 56.88 29.43
C ASN A 4 34.07 57.06 27.90
N PRO A 5 35.12 56.53 27.22
CA PRO A 5 35.18 56.51 25.77
C PRO A 5 34.40 55.31 25.22
N ILE A 6 33.51 55.57 24.26
CA ILE A 6 32.81 54.54 23.48
C ILE A 6 33.82 53.88 22.52
N LYS A 7 34.12 52.60 22.71
CA LYS A 7 34.88 51.80 21.74
C LYS A 7 33.99 51.46 20.54
N ARG A 8 34.34 51.98 19.35
CA ARG A 8 33.78 51.53 18.07
C ARG A 8 34.41 50.17 17.71
N TYR A 9 33.59 49.14 17.55
CA TYR A 9 34.02 47.86 17.00
C TYR A 9 33.99 47.90 15.46
N SER A 10 35.03 47.34 14.85
CA SER A 10 35.21 47.23 13.39
C SER A 10 34.16 46.28 12.77
N PRO A 11 33.59 46.58 11.58
CA PRO A 11 32.60 45.73 10.89
C PRO A 11 33.07 44.32 10.52
N THR A 12 34.37 44.04 10.65
CA THR A 12 35.00 42.79 10.19
C THR A 12 34.92 41.63 11.20
N HIS A 13 34.46 41.86 12.44
CA HIS A 13 34.29 40.78 13.43
C HIS A 13 32.86 40.25 13.55
N LEU A 14 31.85 41.04 13.18
CA LEU A 14 30.46 40.59 13.21
C LEU A 14 30.15 39.58 12.09
N HIS A 15 30.79 39.73 10.92
CA HIS A 15 30.61 38.83 9.79
C HIS A 15 31.23 37.45 10.01
N ARG A 16 32.31 37.33 10.78
CA ARG A 16 32.96 36.01 11.03
C ARG A 16 32.20 35.13 12.03
N CYS A 17 31.48 35.72 12.98
CA CYS A 17 30.65 34.95 13.93
C CYS A 17 29.33 34.46 13.31
N VAL A 18 28.74 35.22 12.39
CA VAL A 18 27.50 34.81 11.71
C VAL A 18 27.74 33.66 10.74
N TYR A 19 28.89 33.63 10.03
CA TYR A 19 29.24 32.50 9.15
C TYR A 19 29.62 31.22 9.92
N LEU A 20 30.26 31.31 11.09
CA LEU A 20 30.54 30.14 11.92
C LEU A 20 29.28 29.55 12.59
N CYS A 21 28.32 30.39 12.98
CA CYS A 21 27.02 29.91 13.47
C CYS A 21 26.14 29.34 12.35
N ALA A 22 26.18 29.89 11.13
CA ALA A 22 25.45 29.33 9.98
C ALA A 22 26.02 27.98 9.53
N LEU A 23 27.35 27.78 9.59
CA LEU A 23 27.98 26.49 9.30
C LEU A 23 27.74 25.44 10.40
N LEU A 24 27.57 25.86 11.66
CA LEU A 24 27.15 24.98 12.77
C LEU A 24 25.65 24.66 12.76
N PHE A 25 24.80 25.52 12.17
CA PHE A 25 23.38 25.25 11.97
C PHE A 25 23.10 24.40 10.71
N LEU A 26 23.94 24.47 9.67
CA LEU A 26 23.85 23.58 8.51
C LEU A 26 24.36 22.15 8.76
N SER A 27 25.06 21.90 9.88
CA SER A 27 25.49 20.56 10.30
C SER A 27 24.51 19.85 11.26
N ILE A 28 23.37 20.47 11.61
CA ILE A 28 22.32 19.87 12.45
C ILE A 28 21.05 19.55 11.64
N PHE A 29 21.15 19.48 10.32
CA PHE A 29 20.38 18.45 9.62
C PHE A 29 21.20 17.17 9.73
N ALA A 30 21.17 16.58 10.93
CA ALA A 30 21.37 15.15 11.03
C ALA A 30 20.34 14.56 10.08
N THR A 31 20.81 14.09 8.93
CA THR A 31 20.11 13.07 8.16
C THR A 31 19.73 12.02 9.18
N HIS A 32 18.48 12.06 9.64
CA HIS A 32 17.89 10.88 10.22
C HIS A 32 17.88 9.94 9.04
N SER A 33 18.93 9.12 8.93
CA SER A 33 18.80 7.89 8.18
C SER A 33 17.54 7.26 8.75
N LEU A 34 16.49 7.18 7.94
CA LEU A 34 15.42 6.24 8.21
C LEU A 34 16.15 4.93 8.55
N ALA A 35 15.97 4.45 9.77
CA ALA A 35 16.56 3.17 10.14
C ALA A 35 16.00 2.16 9.13
N ALA A 36 16.88 1.50 8.37
CA ALA A 36 16.45 0.57 7.34
C ALA A 36 15.46 -0.44 7.93
N THR A 37 14.32 -0.63 7.26
CA THR A 37 13.27 -1.55 7.68
C THR A 37 13.87 -2.95 7.83
N LYS A 38 13.64 -3.60 8.98
CA LYS A 38 14.22 -4.91 9.23
C LYS A 38 13.32 -6.00 8.68
N VAL A 39 13.94 -6.94 7.98
CA VAL A 39 13.32 -8.22 7.60
C VAL A 39 14.16 -9.32 8.24
N VAL A 40 13.60 -9.98 9.24
CA VAL A 40 14.29 -10.97 10.09
C VAL A 40 13.72 -12.35 9.81
N GLY A 41 14.53 -13.30 9.37
CA GLY A 41 14.08 -14.66 9.08
C GLY A 41 14.61 -15.69 10.08
N TYR A 42 13.74 -16.50 10.68
CA TYR A 42 14.15 -17.68 11.45
C TYR A 42 14.43 -18.86 10.53
N MET A 43 15.65 -19.39 10.57
CA MET A 43 16.07 -20.57 9.80
C MET A 43 16.42 -21.72 10.74
N PRO A 44 15.52 -22.69 10.93
CA PRO A 44 15.79 -23.83 11.79
C PRO A 44 16.86 -24.76 11.21
N SER A 45 17.59 -25.43 12.11
CA SER A 45 18.66 -26.35 11.78
C SER A 45 18.18 -27.64 11.10
N TRP A 46 16.90 -27.98 11.28
CA TRP A 46 16.28 -29.24 10.81
C TRP A 46 15.53 -29.13 9.48
N SER A 47 15.27 -27.92 8.95
CA SER A 47 14.41 -27.72 7.77
C SER A 47 15.00 -26.68 6.81
N GLY A 48 14.82 -26.89 5.50
CA GLY A 48 15.33 -26.05 4.42
C GLY A 48 16.85 -26.08 4.23
N ASP A 49 17.30 -25.60 3.08
CA ASP A 49 18.72 -25.56 2.69
C ASP A 49 19.25 -24.12 2.67
N ALA A 50 20.55 -23.95 2.90
CA ALA A 50 21.17 -22.61 2.81
C ALA A 50 21.00 -21.99 1.41
N ALA A 51 21.05 -22.82 0.35
CA ALA A 51 20.94 -22.35 -1.03
C ALA A 51 19.54 -21.84 -1.42
N SER A 52 18.49 -22.19 -0.68
CA SER A 52 17.11 -21.79 -1.00
C SER A 52 16.70 -20.46 -0.36
N ILE A 53 17.52 -19.88 0.52
CA ILE A 53 17.21 -18.62 1.18
C ILE A 53 17.26 -17.46 0.17
N GLN A 54 16.22 -16.62 0.17
CA GLN A 54 16.18 -15.39 -0.62
C GLN A 54 16.95 -14.26 0.10
N TYR A 55 18.28 -14.36 0.15
CA TYR A 55 19.13 -13.48 0.98
C TYR A 55 18.90 -11.97 0.75
N GLU A 56 18.66 -11.57 -0.49
CA GLU A 56 18.48 -10.14 -0.87
C GLU A 56 17.25 -9.49 -0.25
N LYS A 57 16.33 -10.32 0.23
CA LYS A 57 15.09 -9.89 0.88
C LYS A 57 15.21 -9.83 2.41
N LEU A 58 16.36 -10.20 2.96
CA LEU A 58 16.58 -10.30 4.40
C LEU A 58 17.61 -9.28 4.87
N THR A 59 17.43 -8.83 6.11
CA THR A 59 18.42 -8.02 6.82
C THR A 59 19.15 -8.83 7.89
N HIS A 60 18.43 -9.78 8.49
CA HIS A 60 18.93 -10.66 9.55
C HIS A 60 18.41 -12.07 9.35
N ILE A 61 19.22 -13.06 9.70
CA ILE A 61 18.83 -14.46 9.84
C ILE A 61 19.12 -14.89 11.28
N ASN A 62 18.11 -15.40 11.95
CA ASN A 62 18.23 -16.06 13.24
C ASN A 62 18.32 -17.57 12.99
N TYR A 63 19.51 -18.15 13.17
CA TYR A 63 19.72 -19.58 13.00
C TYR A 63 19.33 -20.32 14.29
N SER A 64 18.44 -21.31 14.18
CA SER A 64 17.69 -21.87 15.31
C SER A 64 17.87 -23.39 15.46
N PHE A 65 18.11 -23.97 16.62
CA PHE A 65 18.43 -23.36 17.92
C PHE A 65 19.58 -24.11 18.57
N SER A 66 20.39 -23.39 19.33
CA SER A 66 21.12 -23.97 20.45
C SER A 66 20.29 -23.83 21.74
N LEU A 67 20.52 -24.70 22.73
CA LEU A 67 19.78 -24.69 24.00
C LEU A 67 20.73 -24.44 25.17
N PRO A 68 20.32 -23.66 26.20
CA PRO A 68 21.07 -23.58 27.45
C PRO A 68 20.83 -24.81 28.34
N ASP A 69 21.78 -25.10 29.22
CA ASP A 69 21.60 -26.00 30.34
C ASP A 69 21.41 -25.25 31.68
N ASN A 70 21.16 -26.00 32.77
CA ASN A 70 20.96 -25.43 34.11
C ASN A 70 22.15 -24.62 34.67
N ASN A 71 23.34 -24.78 34.08
CA ASN A 71 24.57 -24.08 34.46
C ASN A 71 24.90 -22.93 33.50
N GLY A 72 23.99 -22.63 32.56
CA GLY A 72 24.16 -21.59 31.55
C GLY A 72 25.10 -21.98 30.42
N ASN A 73 25.52 -23.25 30.29
CA ASN A 73 26.30 -23.64 29.11
C ASN A 73 25.38 -23.70 27.89
N ILE A 74 25.86 -23.26 26.73
CA ILE A 74 25.09 -23.32 25.47
C ILE A 74 25.49 -24.59 24.72
N SER A 75 24.50 -25.38 24.31
CA SER A 75 24.72 -26.60 23.54
C SER A 75 25.48 -26.34 22.23
N ALA A 76 26.15 -27.38 21.73
CA ALA A 76 26.73 -27.35 20.38
C ALA A 76 25.67 -26.94 19.35
N VAL A 77 26.10 -26.20 18.33
CA VAL A 77 25.22 -25.70 17.26
C VAL A 77 24.75 -26.88 16.40
N PRO A 78 23.45 -27.15 16.29
CA PRO A 78 22.98 -28.22 15.44
C PRO A 78 23.23 -27.90 13.97
N ASN A 79 23.66 -28.91 13.20
CA ASN A 79 23.94 -28.80 11.77
C ASN A 79 24.91 -27.63 11.44
N GLU A 80 26.10 -27.65 12.06
CA GLU A 80 27.13 -26.62 11.87
C GLU A 80 27.50 -26.36 10.40
N ALA A 81 27.45 -27.40 9.56
CA ALA A 81 27.73 -27.28 8.14
C ALA A 81 26.75 -26.32 7.44
N LYS A 82 25.45 -26.45 7.73
CA LYS A 82 24.42 -25.54 7.22
C LYS A 82 24.63 -24.12 7.73
N LEU A 83 24.90 -23.93 9.03
CA LEU A 83 25.19 -22.59 9.57
C LEU A 83 26.36 -21.93 8.83
N ARG A 84 27.47 -22.66 8.62
CA ARG A 84 28.65 -22.13 7.92
C ARG A 84 28.35 -21.73 6.47
N ASP A 85 27.52 -22.50 5.76
CA ASP A 85 27.08 -22.15 4.41
C ASP A 85 26.20 -20.88 4.42
N ILE A 86 25.24 -20.80 5.37
CA ILE A 86 24.41 -19.60 5.55
C ILE A 86 25.26 -18.36 5.81
N ILE A 87 26.22 -18.42 6.74
CA ILE A 87 27.11 -17.29 7.06
C ILE A 87 27.92 -16.87 5.82
N ALA A 88 28.43 -17.82 5.05
CA ALA A 88 29.22 -17.52 3.85
C ALA A 88 28.39 -16.76 2.80
N ARG A 89 27.13 -17.18 2.57
CA ARG A 89 26.22 -16.55 1.62
C ARG A 89 25.67 -15.23 2.15
N ALA A 90 25.20 -15.19 3.39
CA ALA A 90 24.67 -13.99 4.02
C ALA A 90 25.66 -12.81 3.94
N LYS A 91 26.96 -13.10 4.09
CA LYS A 91 28.03 -12.09 3.98
C LYS A 91 28.11 -11.43 2.61
N SER A 92 27.86 -12.13 1.50
CA SER A 92 27.85 -11.51 0.16
C SER A 92 26.66 -10.59 -0.07
N HIS A 93 25.61 -10.76 0.75
CA HIS A 93 24.33 -10.06 0.65
C HIS A 93 24.14 -9.03 1.77
N ASN A 94 25.18 -8.76 2.58
CA ASN A 94 25.12 -7.86 3.73
C ASN A 94 24.02 -8.23 4.76
N VAL A 95 23.67 -9.51 4.83
CA VAL A 95 22.70 -10.06 5.78
C VAL A 95 23.44 -10.46 7.05
N LYS A 96 22.92 -10.05 8.21
CA LYS A 96 23.51 -10.40 9.50
C LYS A 96 23.02 -11.77 9.96
N VAL A 97 23.89 -12.57 10.55
CA VAL A 97 23.50 -13.90 11.06
C VAL A 97 23.69 -13.95 12.57
N LEU A 98 22.59 -14.18 13.30
CA LEU A 98 22.58 -14.39 14.74
C LEU A 98 22.30 -15.86 15.04
N LEU A 99 22.85 -16.36 16.15
CA LEU A 99 22.42 -17.64 16.71
C LEU A 99 21.26 -17.39 17.68
N ALA A 100 20.11 -17.99 17.41
CA ALA A 100 19.01 -18.03 18.35
C ALA A 100 19.26 -19.13 19.39
N VAL A 101 19.18 -18.76 20.66
CA VAL A 101 19.35 -19.67 21.79
C VAL A 101 17.99 -19.78 22.48
N GLY A 102 17.48 -21.00 22.63
CA GLY A 102 16.17 -21.29 23.23
C GLY A 102 15.14 -21.87 22.25
N GLY A 103 13.99 -21.23 22.13
CA GLY A 103 12.79 -21.69 21.44
C GLY A 103 11.86 -22.50 22.36
N TRP A 104 10.65 -22.80 21.87
CA TRP A 104 9.56 -23.44 22.62
C TRP A 104 9.96 -24.66 23.47
N ASN A 105 10.77 -25.58 22.93
CA ASN A 105 11.30 -26.76 23.65
C ASN A 105 10.23 -27.53 24.46
N ASP A 106 9.09 -27.85 23.83
CA ASP A 106 7.92 -28.47 24.47
C ASP A 106 7.41 -27.73 25.72
N GLY A 107 7.56 -26.39 25.74
CA GLY A 107 7.21 -25.51 26.85
C GLY A 107 8.16 -25.61 28.04
N ASN A 108 9.33 -26.23 27.89
CA ASN A 108 10.30 -26.40 28.97
C ASN A 108 11.40 -25.35 28.92
N ASP A 109 11.24 -24.32 29.74
CA ASP A 109 12.23 -23.26 29.95
C ASP A 109 13.00 -23.39 31.27
N SER A 110 12.89 -24.52 31.97
CA SER A 110 13.46 -24.70 33.32
C SER A 110 14.97 -24.43 33.39
N ALA A 111 15.71 -24.68 32.31
CA ALA A 111 17.13 -24.34 32.21
C ALA A 111 17.35 -22.83 32.34
N TRP A 112 16.61 -22.02 31.58
CA TRP A 112 16.62 -20.56 31.67
C TRP A 112 16.30 -20.09 33.08
N GLU A 113 15.21 -20.62 33.63
CA GLU A 113 14.73 -20.28 34.96
C GLU A 113 15.75 -20.61 36.05
N ASN A 114 16.51 -21.69 35.89
CA ASN A 114 17.53 -22.13 36.84
C ASN A 114 18.81 -21.29 36.75
N PHE A 115 19.40 -21.17 35.56
CA PHE A 115 20.72 -20.56 35.42
C PHE A 115 20.68 -19.05 35.71
N THR A 116 19.56 -18.39 35.42
CA THR A 116 19.40 -16.94 35.68
C THR A 116 19.28 -16.57 37.16
N ASN A 117 19.22 -17.55 38.08
CA ASN A 117 19.35 -17.31 39.53
C ASN A 117 20.82 -17.22 40.00
N SER A 118 21.79 -17.47 39.13
CA SER A 118 23.19 -17.62 39.52
C SER A 118 24.10 -16.74 38.68
N ASP A 119 24.77 -15.78 39.31
CA ASP A 119 25.76 -14.93 38.65
C ASP A 119 26.88 -15.74 37.96
N TRP A 120 27.27 -16.87 38.55
CA TRP A 120 28.25 -17.77 37.94
C TRP A 120 27.72 -18.42 36.66
N ALA A 121 26.49 -18.92 36.69
CA ALA A 121 25.88 -19.59 35.55
C ALA A 121 25.55 -18.59 34.42
N ILE A 122 25.11 -17.38 34.75
CA ILE A 122 24.96 -16.31 33.77
C ILE A 122 26.32 -15.98 33.11
N ASN A 123 27.41 -15.94 33.89
CA ASN A 123 28.73 -15.70 33.31
C ASN A 123 29.17 -16.84 32.38
N ASN A 124 28.80 -18.10 32.64
CA ASN A 124 29.04 -19.21 31.70
C ASN A 124 28.27 -18.96 30.39
N PHE A 125 26.99 -18.60 30.48
CA PHE A 125 26.17 -18.28 29.31
C PHE A 125 26.79 -17.17 28.48
N VAL A 126 27.24 -16.09 29.12
CA VAL A 126 27.92 -14.98 28.43
C VAL A 126 29.21 -15.46 27.75
N ASN A 127 30.03 -16.27 28.43
CA ASN A 127 31.28 -16.77 27.86
C ASN A 127 31.05 -17.71 26.66
N ASP A 128 30.06 -18.59 26.74
CA ASP A 128 29.71 -19.49 25.65
C ASP A 128 29.12 -18.73 24.47
N ALA A 129 28.23 -17.77 24.72
CA ALA A 129 27.67 -16.88 23.69
C ALA A 129 28.79 -16.14 22.93
N LEU A 130 29.75 -15.55 23.66
CA LEU A 130 30.90 -14.88 23.05
C LEU A 130 31.77 -15.87 22.26
N SER A 131 32.02 -17.07 22.81
CA SER A 131 32.84 -18.08 22.16
C SER A 131 32.21 -18.58 20.86
N LEU A 132 30.89 -18.77 20.82
CA LEU A 132 30.14 -19.14 19.63
C LEU A 132 30.17 -18.02 18.60
N VAL A 133 29.92 -16.77 19.02
CA VAL A 133 30.00 -15.60 18.14
C VAL A 133 31.38 -15.49 17.48
N GLU A 134 32.45 -15.67 18.24
CA GLU A 134 33.83 -15.62 17.73
C GLU A 134 34.16 -16.84 16.83
N SER A 135 33.73 -18.05 17.22
CA SER A 135 34.07 -19.30 16.50
C SER A 135 33.39 -19.44 15.14
N TYR A 136 32.19 -18.89 15.00
CA TYR A 136 31.42 -18.94 13.76
C TYR A 136 31.47 -17.63 12.97
N GLY A 137 31.86 -16.53 13.61
CA GLY A 137 31.81 -15.20 13.00
C GLY A 137 30.40 -14.63 12.94
N LEU A 138 29.53 -14.97 13.89
CA LEU A 138 28.14 -14.48 13.96
C LEU A 138 28.12 -12.98 14.25
N ASP A 139 27.02 -12.33 13.87
CA ASP A 139 26.77 -10.91 14.12
C ASP A 139 26.14 -10.64 15.48
N GLY A 140 25.66 -11.66 16.18
CA GLY A 140 25.07 -11.52 17.50
C GLY A 140 24.40 -12.78 18.01
N ILE A 141 23.63 -12.60 19.09
CA ILE A 141 22.80 -13.61 19.73
C ILE A 141 21.36 -13.12 19.77
N ASP A 142 20.44 -14.02 19.49
CA ASP A 142 19.01 -13.83 19.71
C ASP A 142 18.56 -14.69 20.90
N LEU A 143 17.91 -14.07 21.89
CA LEU A 143 17.35 -14.77 23.04
C LEU A 143 15.91 -15.17 22.75
N ASP A 144 15.66 -16.47 22.69
CA ASP A 144 14.31 -17.02 22.50
C ASP A 144 13.90 -17.78 23.77
N TRP A 145 13.72 -17.04 24.86
CA TRP A 145 13.28 -17.60 26.14
C TRP A 145 11.75 -17.54 26.21
N GLU A 146 11.10 -18.71 26.19
CA GLU A 146 9.64 -18.86 26.21
C GLU A 146 9.12 -19.51 27.51
N TYR A 147 8.76 -18.79 28.57
CA TYR A 147 8.89 -17.34 28.74
C TYR A 147 9.39 -16.99 30.15
N PRO A 148 10.19 -15.92 30.32
CA PRO A 148 10.73 -15.55 31.63
C PRO A 148 9.60 -15.36 32.64
N SER A 149 9.74 -15.97 33.82
CA SER A 149 8.77 -15.82 34.91
C SER A 149 8.88 -14.49 35.67
N ALA A 150 10.02 -13.80 35.54
CA ALA A 150 10.26 -12.56 36.28
C ALA A 150 11.30 -11.63 35.63
N GLN A 151 10.98 -10.33 35.63
CA GLN A 151 11.82 -9.27 35.05
C GLN A 151 13.23 -9.20 35.64
N TRP A 152 13.40 -9.51 36.93
CA TRP A 152 14.71 -9.45 37.56
C TRP A 152 15.65 -10.55 37.03
N LYS A 153 15.12 -11.72 36.63
CA LYS A 153 15.91 -12.80 36.02
C LYS A 153 16.36 -12.42 34.62
N TRP A 154 15.42 -11.90 33.82
CA TRP A 154 15.70 -11.29 32.53
C TRP A 154 16.80 -10.22 32.64
N ASN A 155 16.62 -9.26 33.55
CA ASN A 155 17.57 -8.16 33.76
C ASN A 155 18.95 -8.68 34.17
N ALA A 156 19.02 -9.70 35.03
CA ALA A 156 20.29 -10.28 35.46
C ALA A 156 21.11 -10.82 34.27
N LEU A 157 20.45 -11.47 33.30
CA LEU A 157 21.07 -11.94 32.07
C LEU A 157 21.43 -10.78 31.14
N VAL A 158 20.46 -9.94 30.76
CA VAL A 158 20.65 -8.89 29.76
C VAL A 158 21.72 -7.88 30.19
N ASN A 159 21.77 -7.51 31.47
CA ASN A 159 22.76 -6.57 32.01
C ASN A 159 24.22 -7.06 31.92
N LYS A 160 24.44 -8.37 31.75
CA LYS A 160 25.78 -8.93 31.53
C LYS A 160 26.04 -9.23 30.06
N LEU A 161 25.06 -9.79 29.37
CA LEU A 161 25.20 -10.22 27.98
C LEU A 161 25.29 -9.04 27.01
N ALA A 162 24.41 -8.03 27.15
CA ALA A 162 24.35 -6.93 26.20
C ALA A 162 25.66 -6.12 26.16
N PRO A 163 26.26 -5.69 27.29
CA PRO A 163 27.53 -4.98 27.24
C PRO A 163 28.68 -5.84 26.69
N ALA A 164 28.66 -7.15 26.97
CA ALA A 164 29.68 -8.08 26.51
C ALA A 164 29.68 -8.24 24.98
N LEU A 165 28.49 -8.34 24.37
CA LEU A 165 28.32 -8.38 22.92
C LEU A 165 28.58 -7.00 22.27
N LYS A 166 27.99 -5.93 22.80
CA LYS A 166 28.10 -4.59 22.20
C LYS A 166 29.51 -4.04 22.22
N SER A 167 30.31 -4.34 23.24
CA SER A 167 31.75 -3.99 23.26
C SER A 167 32.56 -4.61 22.13
N ARG A 168 32.03 -5.65 21.46
CA ARG A 168 32.60 -6.31 20.28
C ARG A 168 31.89 -5.94 18.98
N GLY A 169 30.99 -4.96 19.01
CA GLY A 169 30.17 -4.58 17.87
C GLY A 169 29.15 -5.66 17.46
N LYS A 170 28.73 -6.51 18.40
CA LYS A 170 27.78 -7.60 18.18
C LYS A 170 26.41 -7.24 18.71
N LEU A 171 25.39 -7.77 18.04
CA LEU A 171 23.98 -7.53 18.32
C LEU A 171 23.47 -8.43 19.44
N LEU A 172 22.49 -7.92 20.17
CA LEU A 172 21.64 -8.71 21.05
C LEU A 172 20.17 -8.41 20.75
N THR A 173 19.44 -9.44 20.34
CA THR A 173 18.00 -9.38 20.05
C THR A 173 17.25 -10.39 20.90
N ALA A 174 15.93 -10.35 20.89
CA ALA A 174 15.13 -11.37 21.56
C ALA A 174 13.79 -11.59 20.87
N ALA A 175 13.37 -12.85 20.79
CA ALA A 175 11.98 -13.21 20.58
C ALA A 175 11.21 -13.08 21.90
N VAL A 176 10.04 -12.44 21.84
CA VAL A 176 9.19 -12.18 23.00
C VAL A 176 7.74 -12.45 22.67
N ALA A 177 6.96 -12.89 23.66
CA ALA A 177 5.52 -13.06 23.51
C ALA A 177 4.85 -11.77 22.99
N ALA A 178 3.78 -11.93 22.22
CA ALA A 178 3.11 -10.79 21.62
C ALA A 178 2.59 -9.78 22.68
N ASN A 179 2.01 -10.27 23.77
CA ASN A 179 1.50 -9.47 24.89
C ASN A 179 1.18 -10.36 26.12
N GLY A 180 0.66 -9.74 27.18
CA GLY A 180 0.05 -10.44 28.32
C GLY A 180 1.05 -11.11 29.27
N VAL A 181 0.56 -12.11 30.01
CA VAL A 181 1.31 -12.74 31.13
C VAL A 181 2.65 -13.34 30.70
N ASN A 182 2.73 -13.85 29.47
CA ASN A 182 3.96 -14.40 28.91
C ASN A 182 4.99 -13.31 28.56
N ALA A 183 4.54 -12.08 28.30
CA ALA A 183 5.42 -10.93 28.06
C ALA A 183 5.83 -10.21 29.36
N ASP A 184 5.10 -10.39 30.45
CA ASP A 184 5.28 -9.61 31.69
C ASP A 184 6.64 -9.85 32.37
N GLY A 185 7.21 -11.05 32.23
CA GLY A 185 8.52 -11.37 32.80
C GLY A 185 9.72 -10.90 31.98
N VAL A 186 9.52 -10.38 30.76
CA VAL A 186 10.55 -9.65 30.03
C VAL A 186 10.78 -8.32 30.77
N GLY A 187 12.03 -8.02 31.14
CA GLY A 187 12.40 -6.83 31.90
C GLY A 187 12.80 -5.64 31.02
N ASP A 188 13.95 -5.04 31.31
CA ASP A 188 14.55 -3.94 30.56
C ASP A 188 14.95 -4.40 29.15
N THR A 189 14.43 -3.70 28.14
CA THR A 189 14.68 -3.94 26.72
C THR A 189 15.56 -2.87 26.09
N SER A 190 15.96 -1.83 26.83
CA SER A 190 16.72 -0.69 26.32
C SER A 190 18.06 -1.09 25.73
N GLN A 191 18.67 -2.13 26.29
CA GLN A 191 19.96 -2.68 25.86
C GLN A 191 19.85 -3.65 24.68
N LEU A 192 18.65 -4.07 24.28
CA LEU A 192 18.47 -4.86 23.06
C LEU A 192 18.54 -3.97 21.83
N ASP A 193 19.00 -4.54 20.72
CA ASP A 193 19.00 -3.87 19.42
C ASP A 193 17.59 -3.82 18.83
N PHE A 194 16.81 -4.91 18.97
CA PHE A 194 15.37 -4.96 18.71
C PHE A 194 14.72 -6.20 19.33
N LEU A 195 13.38 -6.22 19.35
CA LEU A 195 12.51 -7.31 19.77
C LEU A 195 11.79 -7.90 18.58
N ASN A 196 11.82 -9.22 18.46
CA ASN A 196 10.99 -10.01 17.55
C ASN A 196 9.69 -10.38 18.28
N LEU A 197 8.58 -9.73 17.91
CA LEU A 197 7.29 -9.92 18.57
C LEU A 197 6.63 -11.18 18.00
N MET A 198 6.44 -12.23 18.78
CA MET A 198 5.84 -13.48 18.30
C MET A 198 4.32 -13.37 18.25
N VAL A 199 3.82 -12.69 17.20
CA VAL A 199 2.40 -12.39 16.99
C VAL A 199 1.70 -13.54 16.25
N TYR A 200 1.81 -14.72 16.81
CA TYR A 200 1.21 -15.95 16.31
C TYR A 200 1.00 -16.93 17.47
N ASP A 201 0.36 -18.06 17.18
CA ASP A 201 -0.01 -19.10 18.16
C ASP A 201 -0.88 -18.57 19.32
N CYS A 202 -1.71 -17.55 19.09
CA CYS A 202 -2.68 -17.15 20.10
C CYS A 202 -3.79 -18.20 20.24
N ASN A 203 -4.39 -18.25 21.43
CA ASN A 203 -5.59 -19.06 21.66
C ASN A 203 -6.85 -18.31 21.20
N CYS A 204 -6.97 -18.19 19.88
CA CYS A 204 -7.92 -17.33 19.16
C CYS A 204 -8.46 -18.12 17.93
N PRO A 205 -9.56 -17.70 17.27
CA PRO A 205 -10.21 -18.49 16.21
C PRO A 205 -9.31 -18.81 15.00
N THR A 206 -8.37 -17.92 14.67
CA THR A 206 -7.29 -18.14 13.70
C THR A 206 -5.95 -18.00 14.43
N ASN A 207 -4.85 -18.64 14.03
CA ASN A 207 -3.63 -18.67 14.87
C ASN A 207 -2.89 -17.32 14.98
N ALA A 208 -3.10 -16.39 14.04
CA ALA A 208 -2.39 -15.12 13.97
C ALA A 208 -3.26 -14.00 13.34
N PRO A 209 -4.41 -13.63 13.92
CA PRO A 209 -5.29 -12.61 13.36
C PRO A 209 -4.67 -11.21 13.42
N MET A 210 -5.14 -10.31 12.54
CA MET A 210 -4.66 -8.92 12.51
C MET A 210 -4.87 -8.18 13.84
N SER A 211 -5.97 -8.46 14.55
CA SER A 211 -6.24 -7.89 15.87
C SER A 211 -5.12 -8.18 16.88
N TYR A 212 -4.55 -9.39 16.84
CA TYR A 212 -3.44 -9.76 17.72
C TYR A 212 -2.16 -8.95 17.42
N ALA A 213 -1.94 -8.60 16.14
CA ALA A 213 -0.85 -7.69 15.74
C ALA A 213 -1.01 -6.29 16.31
N HIS A 214 -2.21 -5.72 16.22
CA HIS A 214 -2.52 -4.42 16.83
C HIS A 214 -2.35 -4.45 18.36
N ASP A 215 -2.85 -5.48 19.03
CA ASP A 215 -2.73 -5.64 20.48
C ASP A 215 -1.27 -5.76 20.91
N SER A 216 -0.46 -6.53 20.18
CA SER A 216 0.96 -6.69 20.46
C SER A 216 1.72 -5.36 20.29
N LEU A 217 1.53 -4.66 19.18
CA LEU A 217 2.18 -3.39 18.93
C LEU A 217 1.79 -2.34 19.97
N SER A 218 0.52 -2.30 20.37
CA SER A 218 0.01 -1.43 21.42
C SER A 218 0.63 -1.75 22.78
N TYR A 219 0.70 -3.03 23.15
CA TYR A 219 1.31 -3.49 24.40
C TYR A 219 2.79 -3.06 24.49
N TRP A 220 3.59 -3.34 23.47
CA TRP A 220 5.02 -2.98 23.49
C TRP A 220 5.28 -1.48 23.36
N THR A 221 4.38 -0.73 22.71
CA THR A 221 4.40 0.75 22.74
C THR A 221 4.15 1.27 24.15
N ALA A 222 3.13 0.75 24.84
CA ALA A 222 2.81 1.16 26.21
C ALA A 222 3.93 0.83 27.19
N ARG A 223 4.73 -0.20 26.90
CA ARG A 223 5.96 -0.55 27.64
C ARG A 223 7.18 0.29 27.28
N GLY A 224 7.04 1.26 26.37
CA GLY A 224 8.09 2.21 26.00
C GLY A 224 9.12 1.65 25.01
N VAL A 225 8.82 0.56 24.30
CA VAL A 225 9.73 0.06 23.25
C VAL A 225 9.62 0.96 22.01
N PRO A 226 10.73 1.55 21.54
CA PRO A 226 10.73 2.41 20.36
C PRO A 226 10.21 1.69 19.11
N LEU A 227 9.63 2.43 18.18
CA LEU A 227 9.08 1.90 16.93
C LEU A 227 10.10 1.07 16.16
N GLU A 228 11.30 1.61 15.96
CA GLU A 228 12.38 0.99 15.22
C GLU A 228 12.92 -0.32 15.85
N LYS A 229 12.55 -0.60 17.10
CA LYS A 229 12.93 -1.81 17.84
C LYS A 229 11.81 -2.85 17.94
N ARG A 230 10.60 -2.58 17.48
CA ARG A 230 9.48 -3.54 17.47
C ARG A 230 9.44 -4.21 16.12
N ILE A 231 9.75 -5.50 16.03
CA ILE A 231 9.74 -6.24 14.76
C ILE A 231 8.55 -7.18 14.78
N LEU A 232 7.56 -6.93 13.91
CA LEU A 232 6.28 -7.64 13.92
C LEU A 232 6.45 -9.06 13.38
N GLY A 233 6.17 -10.07 14.21
CA GLY A 233 6.26 -11.47 13.80
C GLY A 233 5.08 -11.91 12.94
N VAL A 234 5.37 -12.70 11.91
CA VAL A 234 4.40 -13.38 11.07
C VAL A 234 4.79 -14.85 10.89
N PRO A 235 3.85 -15.80 11.03
CA PRO A 235 4.11 -17.21 10.75
C PRO A 235 3.95 -17.49 9.25
N PHE A 236 4.65 -18.48 8.70
CA PHE A 236 4.42 -18.99 7.32
C PHE A 236 3.59 -20.28 7.26
N TYR A 237 3.02 -20.73 8.37
CA TYR A 237 2.24 -21.98 8.48
C TYR A 237 0.77 -21.79 8.88
N SER A 238 0.33 -20.56 9.21
CA SER A 238 -1.04 -20.29 9.66
C SER A 238 -2.01 -20.14 8.50
N THR A 239 -3.31 -20.28 8.77
CA THR A 239 -4.38 -19.82 7.86
C THR A 239 -4.35 -18.31 7.64
N ASP A 240 -3.77 -17.54 8.55
CA ASP A 240 -3.53 -16.08 8.41
C ASP A 240 -2.18 -15.75 7.76
N SER A 241 -1.58 -16.73 7.07
CA SER A 241 -0.31 -16.64 6.35
C SER A 241 -0.51 -16.65 4.83
N ASP A 242 -1.74 -16.48 4.34
CA ASP A 242 -1.95 -16.19 2.93
C ASP A 242 -1.30 -14.85 2.55
N GLU A 243 -1.04 -14.68 1.26
CA GLU A 243 -0.32 -13.50 0.76
C GLU A 243 -1.01 -12.18 1.14
N ALA A 244 -2.34 -12.09 1.05
CA ALA A 244 -3.07 -10.87 1.34
C ALA A 244 -2.97 -10.50 2.83
N SER A 245 -3.15 -11.50 3.71
CA SER A 245 -2.98 -11.34 5.16
C SER A 245 -1.56 -10.89 5.53
N LEU A 246 -0.54 -11.46 4.90
CA LEU A 246 0.86 -11.09 5.15
C LEU A 246 1.20 -9.69 4.62
N ARG A 247 0.67 -9.30 3.46
CA ARG A 247 0.80 -7.93 2.93
C ARG A 247 0.20 -6.90 3.89
N GLN A 248 -1.01 -7.14 4.39
CA GLN A 248 -1.64 -6.24 5.36
C GLN A 248 -0.80 -6.11 6.64
N LYS A 249 -0.22 -7.22 7.14
CA LYS A 249 0.66 -7.17 8.32
C LYS A 249 1.96 -6.43 8.03
N ALA A 250 2.48 -6.53 6.81
CA ALA A 250 3.65 -5.78 6.37
C ALA A 250 3.35 -4.27 6.27
N VAL A 251 2.18 -3.88 5.76
CA VAL A 251 1.71 -2.47 5.79
C VAL A 251 1.61 -1.96 7.23
N LEU A 252 0.99 -2.73 8.13
CA LEU A 252 0.93 -2.40 9.55
C LEU A 252 2.33 -2.24 10.16
N ALA A 253 3.26 -3.14 9.83
CA ALA A 253 4.63 -3.08 10.31
C ALA A 253 5.36 -1.84 9.79
N ARG A 254 5.16 -1.44 8.53
CA ARG A 254 5.71 -0.20 7.96
C ARG A 254 5.26 1.05 8.73
N GLU A 255 4.01 1.07 9.19
CA GLU A 255 3.41 2.22 9.86
C GLU A 255 3.73 2.27 11.36
N GLN A 256 3.82 1.11 12.01
CA GLN A 256 3.81 1.01 13.47
C GLN A 256 4.97 0.24 14.08
N ALA A 257 5.86 -0.33 13.27
CA ALA A 257 6.96 -1.19 13.69
C ALA A 257 8.26 -0.85 12.94
N GLY A 258 9.37 -1.44 13.36
CA GLY A 258 10.68 -1.28 12.74
C GLY A 258 10.98 -2.31 11.65
N GLY A 259 10.01 -3.16 11.33
CA GLY A 259 10.19 -4.27 10.40
C GLY A 259 9.28 -5.48 10.68
N VAL A 260 9.52 -6.56 9.93
CA VAL A 260 8.84 -7.85 10.04
C VAL A 260 9.83 -8.96 10.39
N MET A 261 9.39 -9.87 11.25
CA MET A 261 10.06 -11.11 11.58
C MET A 261 9.23 -12.26 11.05
N ILE A 262 9.88 -13.23 10.40
CA ILE A 262 9.23 -14.38 9.80
C ILE A 262 9.62 -15.63 10.57
N TRP A 263 8.60 -16.32 11.11
CA TRP A 263 8.78 -17.64 11.67
C TRP A 263 8.72 -18.73 10.60
N GLU A 264 9.89 -19.36 10.49
CA GLU A 264 10.36 -20.39 9.56
C GLU A 264 10.38 -20.00 8.06
N ILE A 265 11.43 -19.27 7.65
CA ILE A 265 11.64 -18.88 6.24
C ILE A 265 11.86 -20.08 5.30
N SER A 266 12.21 -21.26 5.82
CA SER A 266 12.33 -22.48 5.01
C SER A 266 11.00 -23.00 4.48
N THR A 267 9.88 -22.50 5.00
CA THR A 267 8.53 -22.87 4.53
C THR A 267 7.97 -21.93 3.48
N ASP A 268 8.73 -20.92 3.06
CA ASP A 268 8.32 -20.00 2.00
C ASP A 268 8.10 -20.76 0.68
N PRO A 269 6.89 -20.70 0.08
CA PRO A 269 6.65 -21.26 -1.25
C PRO A 269 7.36 -20.48 -2.37
N GLY A 270 8.05 -19.38 -2.04
CA GLY A 270 8.90 -18.59 -2.93
C GLY A 270 8.39 -17.18 -3.19
N TYR A 271 7.14 -16.90 -2.84
CA TYR A 271 6.47 -15.62 -3.12
C TYR A 271 6.01 -14.86 -1.87
N LEU A 272 5.89 -15.50 -0.70
CA LEU A 272 5.36 -14.84 0.50
C LEU A 272 6.34 -13.82 1.07
N LEU A 273 7.63 -14.18 1.12
CA LEU A 273 8.67 -13.24 1.54
C LEU A 273 8.78 -12.05 0.57
N ALA A 274 8.61 -12.29 -0.73
CA ALA A 274 8.60 -11.23 -1.73
C ALA A 274 7.42 -10.26 -1.52
N ALA A 275 6.23 -10.80 -1.25
CA ALA A 275 5.05 -10.00 -0.95
C ALA A 275 5.26 -9.10 0.27
N ILE A 276 5.80 -9.64 1.38
CA ILE A 276 6.11 -8.84 2.58
C ILE A 276 7.10 -7.71 2.26
N VAL A 277 8.21 -8.02 1.59
CA VAL A 277 9.25 -7.03 1.32
C VAL A 277 8.76 -5.91 0.40
N SER A 278 7.89 -6.22 -0.57
CA SER A 278 7.30 -5.22 -1.45
C SER A 278 6.49 -4.15 -0.69
N GLU A 279 5.82 -4.52 0.40
CA GLU A 279 5.05 -3.57 1.21
C GLU A 279 5.93 -2.74 2.16
N LEU A 280 7.09 -3.26 2.58
CA LEU A 280 7.99 -2.64 3.54
C LEU A 280 8.90 -1.54 2.96
N GLY A 281 8.86 -1.35 1.63
CA GLY A 281 9.54 -0.24 0.96
C GLY A 281 11.06 -0.41 0.80
N GLY A 282 11.58 -1.63 0.68
CA GLY A 282 12.97 -1.81 0.25
C GLY A 282 13.46 -3.25 0.12
N ASP A 283 13.95 -3.60 -1.06
CA ASP A 283 15.23 -4.31 -1.14
C ASP A 283 16.34 -3.36 -0.65
N GLY A 284 17.36 -3.90 0.00
CA GLY A 284 18.45 -3.14 0.59
C GLY A 284 19.55 -2.72 -0.39
N THR A 285 19.28 -2.52 -1.68
CA THR A 285 20.28 -1.96 -2.58
C THR A 285 20.28 -0.44 -2.49
N SER A 286 21.47 0.18 -2.54
CA SER A 286 21.57 1.63 -2.67
C SER A 286 21.08 2.03 -4.06
N ALA A 287 19.76 2.14 -4.24
CA ALA A 287 19.17 2.71 -5.43
C ALA A 287 19.66 4.16 -5.53
N GLY A 288 20.33 4.48 -6.63
CA GLY A 288 20.47 5.89 -6.99
C GLY A 288 19.08 6.53 -7.09
N THR A 289 19.02 7.85 -7.01
CA THR A 289 17.74 8.56 -7.10
C THR A 289 17.25 8.54 -8.55
N CYS A 290 16.32 7.63 -8.86
CA CYS A 290 15.52 7.71 -10.08
C CYS A 290 14.61 8.94 -10.06
N SER A 291 14.27 9.48 -11.24
CA SER A 291 13.35 10.61 -11.35
C SER A 291 11.96 10.23 -10.86
N GLU A 292 11.34 11.10 -10.05
CA GLU A 292 9.96 10.92 -9.61
C GLU A 292 9.01 10.96 -10.81
N TRP A 293 8.06 10.03 -10.86
CA TRP A 293 7.04 9.97 -11.90
C TRP A 293 6.19 11.24 -11.87
N SER A 294 5.90 11.79 -13.05
CA SER A 294 5.13 13.01 -13.20
C SER A 294 4.02 12.79 -14.22
N ALA A 295 2.80 13.11 -13.81
CA ALA A 295 1.61 12.97 -14.65
C ALA A 295 1.77 13.72 -15.98
N GLY A 296 1.49 13.04 -17.09
CA GLY A 296 1.56 13.60 -18.44
C GLY A 296 2.97 13.73 -19.04
N THR A 297 3.98 13.11 -18.42
CA THR A 297 5.34 13.01 -18.98
C THR A 297 5.52 11.66 -19.66
N ALA A 298 6.00 11.64 -20.90
CA ALA A 298 6.34 10.39 -21.57
C ALA A 298 7.71 9.85 -21.11
N TYR A 299 7.81 8.54 -20.97
CA TYR A 299 8.97 7.77 -20.57
C TYR A 299 9.27 6.74 -21.66
N SER A 300 10.53 6.60 -22.05
CA SER A 300 10.93 5.61 -23.06
C SER A 300 11.08 4.22 -22.44
N GLN A 301 10.97 3.17 -23.26
CA GLN A 301 11.30 1.80 -22.85
C GLN A 301 12.69 1.77 -22.20
N GLY A 302 12.77 1.28 -20.96
CA GLY A 302 13.99 1.23 -20.16
C GLY A 302 14.13 2.34 -19.12
N ASP A 303 13.29 3.37 -19.15
CA ASP A 303 13.28 4.42 -18.12
C ASP A 303 12.79 3.87 -16.78
N VAL A 304 13.38 4.36 -15.68
CA VAL A 304 12.98 3.97 -14.32
C VAL A 304 12.56 5.19 -13.53
N VAL A 305 11.36 5.12 -12.95
CA VAL A 305 10.76 6.22 -12.16
C VAL A 305 10.41 5.76 -10.76
N SER A 306 10.39 6.70 -9.81
CA SER A 306 9.80 6.45 -8.48
C SER A 306 8.37 6.97 -8.40
N TYR A 307 7.46 6.18 -7.84
CA TYR A 307 6.05 6.57 -7.64
C TYR A 307 5.47 5.85 -6.42
N ASN A 308 4.75 6.56 -5.54
CA ASN A 308 4.14 6.01 -4.32
C ASN A 308 5.07 5.13 -3.44
N GLY A 309 6.38 5.44 -3.45
CA GLY A 309 7.38 4.70 -2.66
C GLY A 309 7.92 3.42 -3.31
N GLY A 310 7.50 3.09 -4.53
CA GLY A 310 8.07 2.01 -5.36
C GLY A 310 8.85 2.55 -6.57
N TYR A 311 9.60 1.66 -7.25
CA TYR A 311 10.27 1.95 -8.52
C TYR A 311 9.65 1.14 -9.65
N TYR A 312 9.57 1.75 -10.83
CA TYR A 312 8.90 1.15 -11.99
C TYR A 312 9.74 1.35 -13.24
N LEU A 313 10.02 0.25 -13.93
CA LEU A 313 10.70 0.19 -15.21
C LEU A 313 9.65 0.27 -16.32
N ALA A 314 9.85 1.18 -17.27
CA ALA A 314 9.04 1.23 -18.48
C ALA A 314 9.41 0.03 -19.38
N GLU A 315 8.56 -1.00 -19.46
CA GLU A 315 8.80 -2.14 -20.35
C GLU A 315 8.60 -1.78 -21.84
N TYR A 316 7.93 -0.66 -22.11
CA TYR A 316 7.68 -0.09 -23.44
C TYR A 316 7.67 1.44 -23.35
N ASP A 317 7.69 2.12 -24.49
CA ASP A 317 7.45 3.57 -24.52
C ASP A 317 6.09 3.88 -23.88
N ASN A 318 6.11 4.73 -22.86
CA ASN A 318 5.03 4.97 -21.94
C ASN A 318 4.64 6.45 -21.96
N PRO A 319 3.44 6.84 -22.42
CA PRO A 319 3.00 8.23 -22.51
C PRO A 319 2.82 8.98 -21.17
N GLY A 320 3.15 8.36 -20.03
CA GLY A 320 2.97 8.92 -18.70
C GLY A 320 1.78 8.33 -17.95
N TYR A 321 1.47 7.05 -18.19
CA TYR A 321 0.47 6.33 -17.42
C TYR A 321 0.92 6.12 -15.96
N ILE A 322 -0.03 5.95 -15.05
CA ILE A 322 0.24 5.83 -13.61
C ILE A 322 0.90 4.45 -13.32
N PRO A 323 2.04 4.40 -12.61
CA PRO A 323 2.80 3.16 -12.43
C PRO A 323 2.13 1.99 -11.72
N ASP A 324 1.26 2.24 -10.74
CA ASP A 324 0.52 1.19 -10.01
C ASP A 324 -0.84 0.83 -10.64
N VAL A 325 -1.27 1.59 -11.65
CA VAL A 325 -2.51 1.32 -12.40
C VAL A 325 -2.22 0.58 -13.70
N SER A 326 -1.12 0.91 -14.37
CA SER A 326 -0.81 0.43 -15.72
C SER A 326 0.34 -0.57 -15.73
N THR A 327 0.07 -1.78 -15.24
CA THR A 327 1.03 -2.90 -15.18
C THR A 327 1.44 -3.45 -16.54
N TRP A 328 0.86 -2.94 -17.64
CA TRP A 328 1.24 -3.27 -19.01
C TRP A 328 2.45 -2.44 -19.49
N PHE A 329 2.53 -1.17 -19.08
CA PHE A 329 3.64 -0.30 -19.46
C PHE A 329 4.72 -0.21 -18.38
N TRP A 330 4.37 -0.52 -17.13
CA TRP A 330 5.25 -0.43 -15.97
C TRP A 330 5.44 -1.79 -15.33
N GLU A 331 6.69 -2.24 -15.24
CA GLU A 331 7.09 -3.38 -14.43
C GLU A 331 7.70 -2.90 -13.11
N PRO A 332 7.22 -3.38 -11.95
CA PRO A 332 7.86 -3.09 -10.67
C PRO A 332 9.34 -3.55 -10.66
N THR A 333 10.26 -2.68 -10.24
CA THR A 333 11.70 -2.97 -10.18
C THR A 333 12.28 -2.61 -8.80
N ASP A 334 13.48 -3.12 -8.52
CA ASP A 334 14.26 -2.85 -7.30
C ASP A 334 15.02 -1.50 -7.36
N GLY A 335 14.98 -0.81 -8.50
CA GLY A 335 15.68 0.46 -8.70
C GLY A 335 17.20 0.29 -8.84
N ALA A 336 17.72 -0.93 -9.02
CA ALA A 336 19.16 -1.19 -9.22
C ALA A 336 19.73 -0.45 -10.44
N GLN A 337 18.89 -0.14 -11.42
CA GLN A 337 19.21 0.60 -12.65
C GLN A 337 19.45 2.10 -12.41
N CYS A 338 19.12 2.62 -11.22
CA CYS A 338 19.22 4.04 -10.90
C CYS A 338 20.67 4.53 -10.66
N SER A 339 21.73 3.74 -10.94
CA SER A 339 23.13 4.17 -10.76
C SER A 339 24.07 3.80 -11.93
N GLY A 340 24.39 4.79 -12.79
CA GLY A 340 25.62 4.78 -13.63
C GLY A 340 25.46 5.05 -15.13
N SER A 341 25.78 6.28 -15.52
CA SER A 341 25.97 6.86 -16.87
C SER A 341 26.36 5.92 -18.04
N GLY A 342 25.70 6.08 -19.20
CA GLY A 342 26.17 5.57 -20.50
C GLY A 342 25.42 6.14 -21.71
N SER A 343 26.13 6.84 -22.61
CA SER A 343 25.65 7.62 -23.76
C SER A 343 25.02 6.84 -24.92
N GLY A 344 24.06 7.49 -25.60
CA GLY A 344 24.25 7.93 -27.00
C GLY A 344 23.37 7.27 -28.07
N GLY A 345 22.66 8.11 -28.83
CA GLY A 345 22.08 7.71 -30.12
C GLY A 345 21.11 8.72 -30.73
N SER A 346 21.62 9.80 -31.32
CA SER A 346 20.82 10.64 -32.22
C SER A 346 20.63 9.90 -33.54
N GLY A 347 19.38 9.63 -33.91
CA GLY A 347 18.99 9.07 -35.21
C GLY A 347 17.82 9.87 -35.78
N SER A 348 18.07 10.61 -36.86
CA SER A 348 17.03 11.24 -37.68
C SER A 348 16.45 10.21 -38.63
N SER A 349 15.12 10.06 -38.67
CA SER A 349 14.42 9.29 -39.68
C SER A 349 13.21 10.07 -40.19
N THR A 350 13.19 10.33 -41.49
CA THR A 350 12.04 10.87 -42.21
C THR A 350 10.97 9.78 -42.37
N CYS A 351 9.72 10.08 -42.01
CA CYS A 351 8.57 9.19 -42.22
C CYS A 351 8.29 8.97 -43.72
N PRO A 352 8.11 7.72 -44.19
CA PRO A 352 7.80 7.43 -45.60
C PRO A 352 6.33 7.74 -45.95
N ASP A 353 6.06 7.99 -47.24
CA ASP A 353 4.68 8.09 -47.76
C ASP A 353 3.98 6.73 -47.67
N TRP A 354 2.69 6.73 -47.32
CA TRP A 354 1.88 5.51 -47.32
C TRP A 354 1.75 4.95 -48.75
N ALA A 355 2.06 3.67 -48.89
CA ALA A 355 1.89 2.88 -50.10
C ALA A 355 0.80 1.81 -49.91
N GLU A 356 -0.11 1.72 -50.88
CA GLU A 356 -1.22 0.77 -50.90
C GLU A 356 -0.73 -0.69 -50.91
N GLY A 357 -1.22 -1.51 -49.96
CA GLY A 357 -0.91 -2.94 -49.87
C GLY A 357 0.49 -3.29 -49.34
N ALA A 358 1.24 -2.31 -48.80
CA ALA A 358 2.50 -2.56 -48.09
C ALA A 358 2.24 -2.85 -46.61
N TRP A 359 3.07 -3.70 -46.00
CA TRP A 359 2.92 -4.08 -44.58
C TRP A 359 3.61 -3.06 -43.65
N TYR A 360 2.91 -2.65 -42.60
CA TYR A 360 3.35 -1.69 -41.58
C TYR A 360 3.17 -2.31 -40.19
N ASN A 361 4.15 -2.12 -39.31
CA ASN A 361 4.10 -2.62 -37.94
C ASN A 361 3.42 -1.58 -37.02
N ALA A 362 2.91 -2.03 -35.87
CA ALA A 362 2.42 -1.11 -34.84
C ALA A 362 3.55 -0.18 -34.39
N GLY A 363 3.31 1.14 -34.42
CA GLY A 363 4.31 2.18 -34.18
C GLY A 363 4.82 2.88 -35.44
N ASP A 364 4.58 2.33 -36.65
CA ASP A 364 5.01 2.97 -37.90
C ASP A 364 4.21 4.25 -38.17
N ILE A 365 4.87 5.33 -38.60
CA ILE A 365 4.24 6.60 -38.97
C ILE A 365 4.43 6.83 -40.48
N VAL A 366 3.32 7.07 -41.17
CA VAL A 366 3.29 7.29 -42.62
C VAL A 366 2.59 8.58 -42.99
N LEU A 367 3.00 9.21 -44.09
CA LEU A 367 2.31 10.39 -44.65
C LEU A 367 1.27 9.94 -45.68
N PHE A 368 -0.01 10.29 -45.46
CA PHE A 368 -1.11 9.99 -46.38
C PHE A 368 -2.00 11.22 -46.57
N ASP A 369 -2.20 11.64 -47.82
CA ASP A 369 -2.99 12.83 -48.20
C ASP A 369 -2.64 14.12 -47.44
N GLY A 370 -1.35 14.29 -47.13
CA GLY A 370 -0.82 15.49 -46.46
C GLY A 370 -0.92 15.49 -44.93
N ALA A 371 -1.39 14.40 -44.32
CA ALA A 371 -1.44 14.22 -42.87
C ALA A 371 -0.69 12.94 -42.44
N TYR A 372 -0.11 12.97 -41.24
CA TYR A 372 0.61 11.82 -40.69
C TYR A 372 -0.35 10.91 -39.95
N TYR A 373 -0.11 9.60 -40.05
CA TYR A 373 -0.90 8.57 -39.38
C TYR A 373 0.02 7.55 -38.74
N LEU A 374 -0.22 7.28 -37.46
CA LEU A 374 0.44 6.26 -36.66
C LEU A 374 -0.33 4.94 -36.76
N ALA A 375 0.37 3.85 -37.05
CA ALA A 375 -0.19 2.51 -36.97
C ALA A 375 -0.34 2.10 -35.51
N GLU A 376 -1.56 1.99 -34.99
CA GLU A 376 -1.79 1.49 -33.62
C GLU A 376 -1.65 -0.03 -33.53
N HIS A 377 -1.76 -0.72 -34.67
CA HIS A 377 -1.67 -2.17 -34.81
C HIS A 377 -0.96 -2.57 -36.11
N GLU A 378 -0.41 -3.80 -36.19
CA GLU A 378 0.17 -4.32 -37.44
C GLU A 378 -0.86 -4.31 -38.58
N ASN A 379 -0.45 -3.81 -39.75
CA ASN A 379 -1.35 -3.40 -40.81
C ASN A 379 -0.83 -3.79 -42.21
N PRO A 380 -1.57 -4.58 -43.00
CA PRO A 380 -1.19 -4.97 -44.36
C PRO A 380 -1.30 -3.87 -45.43
N GLY A 381 -1.49 -2.61 -45.02
CA GLY A 381 -1.55 -1.46 -45.91
C GLY A 381 -2.97 -0.98 -46.22
N TYR A 382 -3.86 -0.99 -45.23
CA TYR A 382 -5.20 -0.40 -45.29
C TYR A 382 -5.14 1.14 -45.29
N ILE A 383 -6.17 1.80 -45.84
CA ILE A 383 -6.21 3.26 -46.03
C ILE A 383 -6.40 4.00 -44.69
N PRO A 384 -5.51 4.95 -44.32
CA PRO A 384 -5.52 5.59 -43.00
C PRO A 384 -6.81 6.30 -42.56
N THR A 385 -7.53 6.94 -43.49
CA THR A 385 -8.76 7.68 -43.17
C THR A 385 -10.02 6.82 -43.10
N VAL A 386 -9.95 5.56 -43.55
CA VAL A 386 -11.11 4.64 -43.59
C VAL A 386 -11.07 3.67 -42.42
N SER A 387 -9.89 3.25 -41.99
CA SER A 387 -9.70 2.24 -40.96
C SER A 387 -9.02 2.82 -39.73
N THR A 388 -9.78 3.65 -38.97
CA THR A 388 -9.31 4.29 -37.73
C THR A 388 -9.05 3.31 -36.58
N TRP A 389 -9.30 2.02 -36.80
CA TRP A 389 -8.88 0.94 -35.90
C TRP A 389 -7.40 0.62 -36.04
N PHE A 390 -6.82 0.75 -37.23
CA PHE A 390 -5.40 0.48 -37.45
C PHE A 390 -4.56 1.74 -37.48
N TRP A 391 -5.18 2.90 -37.76
CA TRP A 391 -4.50 4.16 -37.96
C TRP A 391 -5.10 5.26 -37.10
N GLN A 392 -4.26 5.92 -36.32
CA GLN A 392 -4.62 7.14 -35.61
C GLN A 392 -3.97 8.34 -36.31
N PRO A 393 -4.66 9.48 -36.44
CA PRO A 393 -4.02 10.72 -36.89
C PRO A 393 -2.90 11.12 -35.94
N ASP A 394 -1.69 11.30 -36.47
CA ASP A 394 -0.53 11.78 -35.72
C ASP A 394 -0.28 13.27 -36.01
N SER A 395 0.16 14.00 -34.98
CA SER A 395 0.44 15.44 -35.10
C SER A 395 1.73 15.73 -35.89
N GLY A 396 2.47 14.70 -36.29
CA GLY A 396 3.74 14.80 -37.00
C GLY A 396 4.88 15.24 -36.09
N THR A 397 4.72 15.34 -34.77
CA THR A 397 5.78 15.80 -33.86
C THR A 397 6.98 14.85 -33.80
N SER A 398 6.78 13.59 -34.16
CA SER A 398 7.82 12.55 -34.26
C SER A 398 8.63 12.63 -35.56
N CYS A 399 8.19 13.43 -36.54
CA CYS A 399 8.81 13.58 -37.85
C CYS A 399 8.86 15.06 -38.27
N THR A 400 10.05 15.64 -38.47
CA THR A 400 10.15 17.07 -38.84
C THR A 400 9.39 17.38 -40.13
N SER A 401 8.31 18.16 -40.02
CA SER A 401 7.45 18.56 -41.13
C SER A 401 8.04 19.74 -41.91
N GLY A 402 8.13 19.56 -43.23
CA GLY A 402 8.25 20.66 -44.19
C GLY A 402 6.87 21.26 -44.44
N GLY A 403 6.68 22.53 -44.06
CA GLY A 403 5.36 23.12 -43.86
C GLY A 403 4.56 23.54 -45.10
N GLY A 404 3.35 24.04 -44.82
CA GLY A 404 2.47 24.77 -45.75
C GLY A 404 1.23 25.33 -45.04
N SER A 405 1.01 26.64 -45.16
CA SER A 405 -0.07 27.44 -44.54
C SER A 405 -1.48 27.13 -45.06
N SER A 406 -2.55 27.41 -44.27
CA SER A 406 -3.42 28.59 -44.46
C SER A 406 -4.77 28.58 -43.67
N SER A 407 -5.07 29.76 -43.09
CA SER A 407 -6.37 30.46 -42.94
C SER A 407 -7.63 29.79 -42.36
N GLY A 408 -8.02 30.21 -41.15
CA GLY A 408 -9.05 31.25 -40.88
C GLY A 408 -10.54 30.88 -40.84
N GLY A 409 -11.24 31.19 -39.73
CA GLY A 409 -12.70 31.42 -39.71
C GLY A 409 -13.40 31.33 -38.34
N GLY A 410 -13.91 32.48 -37.85
CA GLY A 410 -15.01 32.75 -36.90
C GLY A 410 -15.39 31.76 -35.77
N GLN A 411 -15.18 32.15 -34.51
CA GLN A 411 -15.69 31.47 -33.30
C GLN A 411 -17.17 31.77 -33.02
N GLU A 412 -17.99 30.73 -32.90
CA GLU A 412 -19.22 30.73 -32.10
C GLU A 412 -18.83 30.35 -30.66
N SER A 413 -19.21 31.13 -29.65
CA SER A 413 -18.80 30.89 -28.25
C SER A 413 -19.83 30.05 -27.50
N CYS A 414 -19.47 28.84 -27.08
CA CYS A 414 -20.25 28.03 -26.14
C CYS A 414 -20.04 28.49 -24.69
N PRO A 415 -21.01 28.22 -23.78
CA PRO A 415 -20.77 28.32 -22.35
C PRO A 415 -19.62 27.40 -21.93
N GLY A 416 -18.72 27.88 -21.07
CA GLY A 416 -17.67 27.04 -20.50
C GLY A 416 -18.26 26.00 -19.55
N TRP A 417 -17.77 24.75 -19.62
CA TRP A 417 -18.20 23.70 -18.70
C TRP A 417 -17.86 24.09 -17.25
N SER A 418 -18.84 23.93 -16.38
CA SER A 418 -18.75 24.15 -14.94
C SER A 418 -19.03 22.85 -14.19
N GLU A 419 -18.15 22.52 -13.25
CA GLU A 419 -18.19 21.31 -12.44
C GLU A 419 -19.47 21.23 -11.59
N GLY A 420 -20.10 20.05 -11.56
CA GLY A 420 -21.31 19.78 -10.76
C GLY A 420 -22.59 20.49 -11.22
N SER A 421 -22.57 21.14 -12.39
CA SER A 421 -23.76 21.76 -12.99
C SER A 421 -24.53 20.77 -13.86
N TRP A 422 -25.86 20.79 -13.80
CA TRP A 422 -26.70 19.90 -14.61
C TRP A 422 -26.82 20.41 -16.05
N TYR A 423 -26.63 19.52 -17.02
CA TYR A 423 -26.79 19.75 -18.46
C TYR A 423 -27.78 18.75 -19.04
N ASN A 424 -28.75 19.21 -19.81
CA ASN A 424 -29.72 18.34 -20.47
C ASN A 424 -29.11 17.72 -21.73
N ALA A 425 -29.65 16.58 -22.18
CA ALA A 425 -29.27 16.02 -23.46
C ALA A 425 -29.47 17.05 -24.60
N GLY A 426 -28.42 17.30 -25.36
CA GLY A 426 -28.33 18.31 -26.42
C GLY A 426 -27.61 19.61 -26.02
N ASP A 427 -27.33 19.83 -24.73
CA ASP A 427 -26.58 21.01 -24.28
C ASP A 427 -25.12 20.94 -24.74
N THR A 428 -24.58 22.05 -25.23
CA THR A 428 -23.19 22.14 -25.72
C THR A 428 -22.33 23.03 -24.82
N VAL A 429 -21.15 22.54 -24.45
CA VAL A 429 -20.17 23.26 -23.60
C VAL A 429 -18.78 23.30 -24.23
N GLU A 430 -18.01 24.35 -23.91
CA GLU A 430 -16.58 24.41 -24.19
C GLU A 430 -15.78 23.90 -22.99
N TYR A 431 -14.88 22.94 -23.22
CA TYR A 431 -13.96 22.44 -22.21
C TYR A 431 -12.59 22.20 -22.82
N MET A 432 -11.54 22.79 -22.25
CA MET A 432 -10.15 22.72 -22.73
C MET A 432 -9.96 23.07 -24.23
N GLY A 433 -10.77 23.99 -24.76
CA GLY A 433 -10.65 24.49 -26.14
C GLY A 433 -11.26 23.58 -27.22
N GLN A 434 -12.07 22.60 -26.82
CA GLN A 434 -12.91 21.76 -27.69
C GLN A 434 -14.38 21.87 -27.24
N TYR A 435 -15.32 21.56 -28.14
CA TYR A 435 -16.75 21.59 -27.82
C TYR A 435 -17.30 20.18 -27.64
N TYR A 436 -18.21 20.04 -26.70
CA TYR A 436 -18.85 18.78 -26.37
C TYR A 436 -20.35 18.97 -26.27
N VAL A 437 -21.11 18.04 -26.84
CA VAL A 437 -22.56 17.97 -26.70
C VAL A 437 -22.91 16.86 -25.72
N ALA A 438 -23.83 17.13 -24.80
CA ALA A 438 -24.35 16.12 -23.89
C ALA A 438 -25.25 15.17 -24.69
N GLU A 439 -24.90 13.89 -24.84
CA GLU A 439 -25.78 12.92 -25.52
C GLU A 439 -26.94 12.47 -24.61
N HIS A 440 -26.75 12.60 -23.30
CA HIS A 440 -27.68 12.25 -22.24
C HIS A 440 -27.74 13.35 -21.17
N GLU A 441 -28.78 13.35 -20.33
CA GLU A 441 -28.82 14.26 -19.17
C GLU A 441 -27.60 13.99 -18.27
N ASN A 442 -26.91 15.06 -17.89
CA ASN A 442 -25.56 15.00 -17.35
C ASN A 442 -25.45 15.88 -16.09
N PRO A 443 -25.18 15.30 -14.91
CA PRO A 443 -25.06 16.04 -13.65
C PRO A 443 -23.79 16.92 -13.52
N GLY A 444 -23.00 17.04 -14.59
CA GLY A 444 -21.79 17.86 -14.60
C GLY A 444 -20.51 17.04 -14.51
N TYR A 445 -20.47 15.87 -15.15
CA TYR A 445 -19.25 15.07 -15.32
C TYR A 445 -18.28 15.74 -16.31
N ILE A 446 -16.98 15.44 -16.19
CA ILE A 446 -15.92 16.05 -17.02
C ILE A 446 -15.99 15.54 -18.47
N PRO A 447 -16.01 16.41 -19.50
CA PRO A 447 -16.21 16.03 -20.91
C PRO A 447 -15.20 15.04 -21.52
N THR A 448 -13.96 15.05 -21.05
CA THR A 448 -12.91 14.15 -21.53
C THR A 448 -12.82 12.83 -20.76
N VAL A 449 -13.47 12.74 -19.60
CA VAL A 449 -13.44 11.55 -18.74
C VAL A 449 -14.68 10.69 -18.99
N SER A 450 -15.83 11.33 -19.23
CA SER A 450 -17.10 10.64 -19.37
C SER A 450 -17.66 10.75 -20.79
N THR A 451 -17.04 9.99 -21.71
CA THR A 451 -17.44 9.91 -23.12
C THR A 451 -18.81 9.26 -23.33
N TRP A 452 -19.41 8.70 -22.27
CA TRP A 452 -20.79 8.23 -22.27
C TRP A 452 -21.79 9.38 -22.21
N PHE A 453 -21.49 10.45 -21.47
CA PHE A 453 -22.37 11.61 -21.37
C PHE A 453 -22.02 12.70 -22.37
N TRP A 454 -20.77 12.77 -22.82
CA TRP A 454 -20.26 13.84 -23.69
C TRP A 454 -19.70 13.29 -25.00
N GLN A 455 -20.19 13.83 -26.12
CA GLN A 455 -19.65 13.57 -27.45
C GLN A 455 -18.94 14.82 -27.98
N PRO A 456 -17.73 14.71 -28.56
CA PRO A 456 -17.07 15.84 -29.22
C PRO A 456 -17.91 16.37 -30.38
N THR A 457 -18.06 17.68 -30.47
CA THR A 457 -18.79 18.35 -31.56
C THR A 457 -18.00 19.52 -32.12
N ASN A 458 -18.30 19.88 -33.37
CA ASN A 458 -17.63 20.94 -34.10
C ASN A 458 -18.46 22.24 -34.17
N SER A 459 -19.64 22.29 -33.54
CA SER A 459 -20.57 23.43 -33.65
C SER A 459 -21.34 23.73 -32.37
N CYS A 460 -21.67 25.00 -32.16
CA CYS A 460 -22.39 25.48 -30.98
C CYS A 460 -23.81 25.93 -31.34
N SER A 461 -24.81 25.04 -31.24
CA SER A 461 -26.20 25.37 -31.59
C SER A 461 -27.09 25.53 -30.35
N GLY A 462 -27.47 26.79 -30.07
CA GLY A 462 -28.42 27.16 -29.01
C GLY A 462 -29.89 26.81 -29.33
N GLY A 463 -30.64 26.47 -28.29
CA GLY A 463 -31.92 25.74 -28.29
C GLY A 463 -33.16 26.38 -28.94
N GLY A 464 -34.25 25.58 -28.99
CA GLY A 464 -35.58 26.03 -29.45
C GLY A 464 -36.76 25.05 -29.25
N THR A 465 -37.33 25.05 -28.04
CA THR A 465 -38.76 24.90 -27.65
C THR A 465 -39.65 23.70 -28.05
N GLY A 466 -40.26 23.09 -27.02
CA GLY A 466 -41.54 22.34 -27.04
C GLY A 466 -41.35 20.82 -26.90
N SER A 467 -41.88 20.10 -25.93
CA SER A 467 -43.09 20.23 -25.13
C SER A 467 -42.87 19.49 -23.81
N SER A 468 -43.52 19.96 -22.75
CA SER A 468 -43.72 19.23 -21.51
C SER A 468 -44.14 17.78 -21.77
N SER A 469 -43.31 16.82 -21.36
CA SER A 469 -43.75 15.47 -21.05
C SER A 469 -43.00 15.03 -19.81
N SER A 470 -43.76 14.86 -18.73
CA SER A 470 -43.40 14.13 -17.51
C SER A 470 -42.39 13.02 -17.82
N GLY A 471 -41.17 13.15 -17.27
CA GLY A 471 -40.14 12.11 -17.34
C GLY A 471 -40.68 10.84 -16.70
N GLY A 472 -41.17 9.93 -17.54
CA GLY A 472 -41.51 8.58 -17.17
C GLY A 472 -40.23 7.82 -16.89
N VAL A 473 -40.21 7.20 -15.72
CA VAL A 473 -39.31 6.13 -15.25
C VAL A 473 -38.65 5.37 -16.40
N SER A 474 -37.32 5.41 -16.47
CA SER A 474 -36.54 4.48 -17.29
C SER A 474 -36.82 3.06 -16.81
N ASP A 475 -37.33 2.21 -17.70
CA ASP A 475 -37.89 0.89 -17.43
C ASP A 475 -36.86 -0.05 -16.77
N CYS A 476 -36.88 -0.18 -15.44
CA CYS A 476 -35.99 -1.04 -14.67
C CYS A 476 -36.37 -2.53 -14.80
N GLY A 477 -36.59 -3.06 -16.00
CA GLY A 477 -37.19 -4.39 -16.18
C GLY A 477 -38.66 -4.44 -15.73
N SER A 478 -39.25 -5.62 -15.56
CA SER A 478 -40.70 -5.73 -15.24
C SER A 478 -41.04 -6.31 -13.86
N GLN A 479 -40.06 -6.76 -13.09
CA GLN A 479 -40.28 -7.48 -11.84
C GLN A 479 -39.94 -6.62 -10.61
N TRP A 480 -40.95 -6.44 -9.75
CA TRP A 480 -40.81 -5.84 -8.42
C TRP A 480 -40.59 -6.93 -7.38
N TYR A 481 -39.68 -6.66 -6.44
CA TYR A 481 -39.37 -7.49 -5.28
C TYR A 481 -39.73 -6.72 -4.00
N THR A 482 -39.83 -7.41 -2.87
CA THR A 482 -40.08 -6.78 -1.56
C THR A 482 -38.86 -6.99 -0.66
N ALA A 483 -38.41 -5.93 0.00
CA ALA A 483 -37.31 -5.94 0.97
C ALA A 483 -37.72 -5.31 2.29
N ARG A 484 -36.99 -5.64 3.36
CA ARG A 484 -37.01 -4.86 4.60
C ARG A 484 -36.08 -3.66 4.44
N LEU A 485 -36.61 -2.48 4.79
CA LEU A 485 -35.95 -1.20 4.71
C LEU A 485 -35.47 -0.78 6.10
N THR A 486 -34.16 -0.60 6.22
CA THR A 486 -33.47 -0.01 7.38
C THR A 486 -32.66 1.20 6.91
N ASN A 487 -32.01 1.92 7.84
CA ASN A 487 -31.09 2.99 7.47
C ASN A 487 -29.81 2.93 8.30
N TYR A 488 -28.75 3.50 7.73
CA TYR A 488 -27.43 3.66 8.34
C TYR A 488 -26.85 5.04 8.03
N THR A 489 -25.80 5.44 8.75
CA THR A 489 -25.13 6.74 8.52
C THR A 489 -23.65 6.54 8.17
N SER A 490 -23.23 6.94 6.97
CA SER A 490 -21.83 6.80 6.53
C SER A 490 -20.87 7.81 7.17
N TYR A 491 -21.38 8.85 7.83
CA TYR A 491 -20.63 9.85 8.60
C TYR A 491 -21.32 10.14 9.93
N PRO A 492 -21.27 9.20 10.90
CA PRO A 492 -21.97 9.39 12.16
C PRO A 492 -21.26 10.41 13.06
N ASP A 493 -22.04 11.15 13.85
CA ASP A 493 -21.49 12.09 14.84
C ASP A 493 -20.57 11.35 15.83
N PRO A 494 -19.37 11.88 16.15
CA PRO A 494 -18.49 11.27 17.13
C PRO A 494 -19.18 11.05 18.48
N GLY A 495 -19.22 9.79 18.93
CA GLY A 495 -19.87 9.39 20.19
C GLY A 495 -21.36 9.01 20.07
N SER A 496 -21.93 9.01 18.87
CA SER A 496 -23.25 8.39 18.60
C SER A 496 -23.19 6.86 18.72
N GLU A 497 -24.36 6.23 18.87
CA GLU A 497 -24.50 4.76 18.89
C GLU A 497 -23.92 4.12 17.61
N GLU A 498 -24.21 4.71 16.44
CA GLU A 498 -23.65 4.30 15.14
C GLU A 498 -22.11 4.32 15.11
N CYS A 499 -21.50 5.34 15.73
CA CYS A 499 -20.05 5.48 15.81
C CYS A 499 -19.39 4.47 16.77
N LEU A 500 -20.04 4.19 17.90
CA LEU A 500 -19.46 3.43 19.01
C LEU A 500 -19.81 1.94 18.99
N GLU A 501 -21.03 1.59 18.60
CA GLU A 501 -21.54 0.21 18.62
C GLU A 501 -21.42 -0.47 17.25
N TYR A 502 -21.45 0.30 16.15
CA TYR A 502 -21.44 -0.20 14.78
C TYR A 502 -20.19 0.21 13.98
N ASN A 503 -19.15 0.70 14.65
CA ASN A 503 -17.88 1.12 14.04
C ASN A 503 -17.99 2.17 12.92
N GLY A 504 -19.10 2.90 12.81
CA GLY A 504 -19.34 3.80 11.67
C GLY A 504 -18.33 4.95 11.56
N CYS A 505 -17.66 5.31 12.66
CA CYS A 505 -16.56 6.29 12.64
C CYS A 505 -15.24 5.72 12.07
N THR A 506 -15.02 4.41 12.17
CA THR A 506 -13.82 3.73 11.67
C THR A 506 -13.86 3.62 10.15
N TRP A 507 -15.07 3.44 9.59
CA TRP A 507 -15.31 3.19 8.17
C TRP A 507 -15.99 4.36 7.46
N ALA A 508 -15.96 5.55 8.06
CA ALA A 508 -16.68 6.71 7.56
C ALA A 508 -16.34 6.99 6.08
N GLY A 509 -17.34 7.05 5.21
CA GLY A 509 -17.18 7.26 3.77
C GLY A 509 -16.53 6.11 3.00
N GLN A 510 -16.29 4.95 3.60
CA GLN A 510 -15.88 3.75 2.86
C GLN A 510 -17.11 2.94 2.43
N PHE A 511 -17.04 2.36 1.24
CA PHE A 511 -18.13 1.57 0.67
C PHE A 511 -17.56 0.31 0.03
N TYR A 512 -18.21 -0.84 0.22
CA TYR A 512 -17.71 -2.13 -0.25
C TYR A 512 -17.41 -2.17 -1.76
N GLY A 513 -18.20 -1.48 -2.58
CA GLY A 513 -18.05 -1.46 -4.05
C GLY A 513 -17.16 -0.36 -4.61
N LEU A 514 -16.61 0.53 -3.78
CA LEU A 514 -15.82 1.67 -4.24
C LEU A 514 -14.39 1.64 -3.71
N PRO A 515 -13.39 1.93 -4.55
CA PRO A 515 -12.03 2.10 -4.07
C PRO A 515 -11.89 3.44 -3.33
N GLY A 516 -11.27 3.39 -2.16
CA GLY A 516 -10.93 4.59 -1.38
C GLY A 516 -12.11 5.22 -0.64
N GLN A 517 -11.77 6.18 0.23
CA GLN A 517 -12.73 6.88 1.09
C GLN A 517 -13.40 8.03 0.32
N GLN A 518 -14.72 8.02 0.27
CA GLN A 518 -15.53 9.08 -0.33
C GLN A 518 -15.81 10.17 0.69
N SER A 519 -15.72 11.43 0.28
CA SER A 519 -16.04 12.57 1.16
C SER A 519 -17.51 12.60 1.59
N GLU A 520 -17.80 13.19 2.75
CA GLU A 520 -19.19 13.38 3.22
C GLU A 520 -20.05 14.16 2.22
N SER A 521 -19.49 15.16 1.55
CA SER A 521 -20.19 15.87 0.47
C SER A 521 -20.59 14.94 -0.68
N TRP A 522 -19.70 14.01 -1.05
CA TRP A 522 -20.01 13.03 -2.07
C TRP A 522 -21.13 12.09 -1.61
N VAL A 523 -21.08 11.62 -0.35
CA VAL A 523 -22.15 10.78 0.21
C VAL A 523 -23.49 11.54 0.19
N ALA A 524 -23.48 12.79 0.64
CA ALA A 524 -24.66 13.64 0.66
C ALA A 524 -25.25 13.90 -0.72
N ASP A 525 -24.44 13.95 -1.78
CA ASP A 525 -24.89 14.24 -3.15
C ASP A 525 -25.36 13.00 -3.93
N ASN A 526 -25.11 11.78 -3.41
CA ASN A 526 -25.44 10.53 -4.10
C ASN A 526 -26.58 9.76 -3.41
N ASN A 527 -27.42 9.07 -4.19
CA ASN A 527 -28.42 8.15 -3.63
C ASN A 527 -27.79 6.78 -3.43
N ILE A 528 -27.50 6.42 -2.18
CA ILE A 528 -26.70 5.26 -1.80
C ILE A 528 -27.56 4.27 -1.01
N ILE A 529 -27.43 3.00 -1.36
CA ILE A 529 -27.98 1.88 -0.59
C ILE A 529 -26.92 0.81 -0.38
N ALA A 530 -27.04 0.10 0.74
CA ALA A 530 -26.38 -1.16 1.01
C ALA A 530 -27.37 -2.31 0.84
N VAL A 531 -26.85 -3.45 0.38
CA VAL A 531 -27.60 -4.72 0.32
C VAL A 531 -26.92 -5.74 1.21
N HIS A 532 -27.66 -6.77 1.65
CA HIS A 532 -27.02 -7.86 2.37
C HIS A 532 -25.93 -8.53 1.51
N MET A 533 -24.79 -8.91 2.10
CA MET A 533 -23.66 -9.53 1.38
C MET A 533 -24.04 -10.70 0.45
N LYS A 534 -25.04 -11.50 0.84
CA LYS A 534 -25.59 -12.61 0.02
C LYS A 534 -26.13 -12.16 -1.35
N ASP A 535 -26.59 -10.92 -1.45
CA ASP A 535 -27.22 -10.34 -2.64
C ASP A 535 -26.27 -9.45 -3.45
N TRP A 536 -25.04 -9.23 -2.94
CA TRP A 536 -24.04 -8.38 -3.58
C TRP A 536 -23.71 -8.84 -5.01
N GLU A 537 -23.54 -10.14 -5.23
CA GLU A 537 -23.11 -10.68 -6.53
C GLU A 537 -24.04 -10.25 -7.68
N TRP A 538 -25.34 -10.08 -7.41
CA TRP A 538 -26.32 -9.78 -8.44
C TRP A 538 -26.92 -8.37 -8.36
N MET A 539 -26.79 -7.67 -7.22
CA MET A 539 -27.27 -6.28 -7.04
C MET A 539 -26.14 -5.25 -6.96
N GLY A 540 -24.93 -5.65 -6.57
CA GLY A 540 -23.78 -4.76 -6.37
C GLY A 540 -23.51 -3.88 -7.59
N LEU A 541 -23.27 -2.60 -7.33
CA LEU A 541 -22.99 -1.54 -8.31
C LEU A 541 -24.11 -1.24 -9.31
N LYS A 542 -25.31 -1.82 -9.15
CA LYS A 542 -26.47 -1.52 -9.99
C LYS A 542 -27.33 -0.42 -9.41
N ASN A 543 -28.10 0.22 -10.28
CA ASN A 543 -29.17 1.12 -9.87
C ASN A 543 -30.40 0.29 -9.45
N VAL A 544 -31.06 0.72 -8.39
CA VAL A 544 -32.25 0.10 -7.84
C VAL A 544 -33.32 1.16 -7.67
N HIS A 545 -34.47 0.95 -8.32
CA HIS A 545 -35.66 1.77 -8.15
C HIS A 545 -36.43 1.27 -6.93
N LEU A 546 -36.52 2.10 -5.91
CA LEU A 546 -37.26 1.84 -4.67
C LEU A 546 -38.59 2.58 -4.70
N ARG A 547 -39.63 1.95 -4.15
CA ARG A 547 -40.89 2.62 -3.82
C ARG A 547 -41.48 2.15 -2.50
N GLN A 548 -42.04 3.10 -1.74
CA GLN A 548 -42.81 2.83 -0.54
C GLN A 548 -43.96 3.84 -0.46
N GLY A 549 -45.20 3.37 -0.65
CA GLY A 549 -46.36 4.26 -0.73
C GLY A 549 -46.31 5.16 -1.97
N SER A 550 -46.32 6.48 -1.77
CA SER A 550 -46.18 7.48 -2.85
C SER A 550 -44.74 7.94 -3.09
N ASN A 551 -43.80 7.44 -2.28
CA ASN A 551 -42.39 7.83 -2.37
C ASN A 551 -41.66 6.88 -3.31
N GLU A 552 -40.86 7.44 -4.22
CA GLU A 552 -40.00 6.68 -5.14
C GLU A 552 -38.62 7.32 -5.23
N ILE A 553 -37.56 6.50 -5.32
CA ILE A 553 -36.19 6.96 -5.56
C ILE A 553 -35.39 5.91 -6.34
N VAL A 554 -34.47 6.36 -7.19
CA VAL A 554 -33.43 5.47 -7.75
C VAL A 554 -32.14 5.68 -6.98
N ALA A 555 -31.63 4.60 -6.40
CA ALA A 555 -30.40 4.59 -5.61
C ALA A 555 -29.44 3.52 -6.13
N LYS A 556 -28.14 3.70 -5.90
CA LYS A 556 -27.10 2.79 -6.38
C LYS A 556 -26.55 1.95 -5.23
N VAL A 557 -26.34 0.67 -5.50
CA VAL A 557 -25.79 -0.30 -4.53
C VAL A 557 -24.27 -0.14 -4.47
N TYR A 558 -23.80 0.80 -3.67
CA TYR A 558 -22.37 1.01 -3.46
C TYR A 558 -21.81 0.20 -2.31
N ASP A 559 -22.67 -0.29 -1.42
CA ASP A 559 -22.24 -0.87 -0.16
C ASP A 559 -22.87 -2.22 0.14
N ALA A 560 -22.27 -2.95 1.07
CA ALA A 560 -22.76 -4.24 1.49
C ALA A 560 -22.86 -4.34 3.01
N CYS A 561 -24.03 -4.74 3.49
CA CYS A 561 -24.28 -5.00 4.91
C CYS A 561 -23.79 -6.42 5.23
N SER A 562 -22.71 -6.51 5.99
CA SER A 562 -22.16 -7.78 6.48
C SER A 562 -22.42 -7.95 7.98
N ASP A 563 -22.81 -9.17 8.39
CA ASP A 563 -22.98 -9.50 9.81
C ASP A 563 -21.68 -9.40 10.62
N SER A 564 -20.52 -9.44 9.95
CA SER A 564 -19.22 -9.21 10.57
C SER A 564 -19.08 -7.83 11.21
N ASP A 565 -19.81 -6.86 10.68
CA ASP A 565 -19.59 -5.45 10.98
C ASP A 565 -20.45 -5.00 12.16
N CYS A 566 -21.46 -5.79 12.53
CA CYS A 566 -22.49 -5.45 13.53
C CYS A 566 -23.05 -6.64 14.34
N ASP A 567 -22.33 -7.76 14.45
CA ASP A 567 -22.72 -8.95 15.22
C ASP A 567 -24.10 -9.51 14.84
N GLY A 568 -24.32 -9.76 13.54
CA GLY A 568 -25.54 -10.39 13.04
C GLY A 568 -26.73 -9.46 12.76
N CYS A 569 -26.54 -8.13 12.84
CA CYS A 569 -27.63 -7.17 12.65
C CYS A 569 -28.26 -7.24 11.24
N CYS A 570 -27.46 -7.44 10.19
CA CYS A 570 -27.95 -7.48 8.81
C CYS A 570 -28.86 -8.70 8.58
N THR A 571 -28.46 -9.88 9.08
CA THR A 571 -29.28 -11.11 9.06
C THR A 571 -30.50 -11.03 9.97
N ASN A 572 -30.42 -10.33 11.10
CA ASN A 572 -31.58 -10.11 11.96
C ASN A 572 -32.60 -9.14 11.31
N ASN A 573 -32.10 -8.09 10.64
CA ASN A 573 -32.93 -7.10 9.95
C ASN A 573 -33.61 -7.67 8.71
N LEU A 574 -33.03 -8.67 8.05
CA LEU A 574 -33.64 -9.46 6.97
C LEU A 574 -34.98 -10.10 7.38
N GLY A 575 -35.13 -10.52 8.65
CA GLY A 575 -36.37 -11.14 9.16
C GLY A 575 -36.73 -12.48 8.49
N GLY A 576 -35.74 -13.23 7.99
CA GLY A 576 -35.93 -14.50 7.25
C GLY A 576 -34.99 -14.62 6.05
N ASP A 577 -35.47 -15.22 4.96
CA ASP A 577 -34.73 -15.43 3.71
C ASP A 577 -34.94 -14.31 2.65
N GLY A 578 -35.65 -13.24 3.01
CA GLY A 578 -36.01 -12.12 2.12
C GLY A 578 -34.85 -11.20 1.71
N PHE A 579 -35.15 -9.97 1.30
CA PHE A 579 -34.13 -8.97 0.90
C PHE A 579 -33.99 -7.87 1.95
N LEU A 580 -32.80 -7.29 2.03
CA LEU A 580 -32.49 -6.12 2.86
C LEU A 580 -32.06 -4.98 1.94
N ILE A 581 -32.71 -3.83 2.10
CA ILE A 581 -32.25 -2.55 1.58
C ILE A 581 -31.93 -1.70 2.80
N ASP A 582 -30.65 -1.43 3.02
CA ASP A 582 -30.21 -0.55 4.09
C ASP A 582 -29.80 0.78 3.46
N ILE A 583 -30.62 1.82 3.65
CA ILE A 583 -30.47 3.08 2.90
C ILE A 583 -29.65 4.09 3.68
N GLU A 584 -28.73 4.75 3.00
CA GLU A 584 -27.89 5.77 3.62
C GLU A 584 -28.76 6.97 4.05
N SER A 585 -28.45 7.57 5.20
CA SER A 585 -29.23 8.63 5.86
C SER A 585 -29.59 9.85 5.00
N TYR A 586 -28.67 10.42 4.19
CA TYR A 586 -28.97 11.51 3.27
C TYR A 586 -29.91 11.05 2.15
N THR A 587 -29.73 9.82 1.69
CA THR A 587 -30.61 9.18 0.71
C THR A 587 -32.00 8.92 1.29
N MET A 588 -32.10 8.46 2.54
CA MET A 588 -33.36 8.26 3.25
C MET A 588 -34.14 9.58 3.42
N ASN A 589 -33.44 10.66 3.74
CA ASN A 589 -34.03 12.00 3.84
C ASN A 589 -34.63 12.47 2.51
N ARG A 590 -33.99 12.16 1.38
CA ARG A 590 -34.52 12.44 0.04
C ARG A 590 -35.68 11.54 -0.34
N PHE A 591 -35.59 10.24 -0.02
CA PHE A 591 -36.64 9.28 -0.28
C PHE A 591 -37.91 9.61 0.50
N GLY A 592 -37.78 10.21 1.70
CA GLY A 592 -38.90 10.71 2.48
C GLY A 592 -39.76 9.61 3.10
N SER A 593 -39.16 8.43 3.31
CA SER A 593 -39.82 7.23 3.82
C SER A 593 -39.24 6.78 5.18
N GLY A 594 -39.85 5.76 5.79
CA GLY A 594 -39.42 5.21 7.09
C GLY A 594 -38.98 3.76 6.99
N SER A 595 -38.57 3.16 8.11
CA SER A 595 -38.30 1.72 8.16
C SER A 595 -39.57 0.89 7.93
N GLY A 596 -39.44 -0.29 7.34
CA GLY A 596 -40.59 -1.14 7.01
C GLY A 596 -40.41 -1.96 5.73
N GLU A 597 -41.49 -2.32 5.06
CA GLU A 597 -41.42 -3.01 3.75
C GLU A 597 -41.25 -1.98 2.63
N VAL A 598 -40.31 -2.22 1.72
CA VAL A 598 -40.08 -1.43 0.50
C VAL A 598 -40.16 -2.35 -0.71
N GLU A 599 -40.74 -1.87 -1.79
CA GLU A 599 -40.65 -2.56 -3.07
C GLU A 599 -39.45 -2.05 -3.84
N PHE A 600 -38.71 -2.95 -4.47
CA PHE A 600 -37.54 -2.57 -5.25
C PHE A 600 -37.49 -3.29 -6.59
N GLN A 601 -36.77 -2.67 -7.52
CA GLN A 601 -36.56 -3.16 -8.85
C GLN A 601 -35.14 -2.85 -9.31
N VAL A 602 -34.41 -3.86 -9.81
CA VAL A 602 -33.01 -3.69 -10.24
C VAL A 602 -32.98 -3.21 -11.69
N CYS A 603 -32.38 -2.05 -11.91
CA CYS A 603 -32.23 -1.45 -13.23
C CYS A 603 -30.96 -2.00 -13.91
N PRO A 604 -30.98 -2.25 -15.24
CA PRO A 604 -29.83 -2.77 -16.00
C PRO A 604 -28.57 -1.93 -15.89
#